data_AF-A0A7V6B4U8-F1
#
_entry.id   AF-A0A7V6B4U8-F1
#
_cell.length_a   1.000
_cell.length_b   1.000
_cell.length_c   1.000
_cell.angle_alpha   90.00
_cell.angle_beta   90.00
_cell.angle_gamma   90.00
#
_symmetry.space_group_name_H-M   'P 1'
#
loop_
_entity.id
_entity.type
_entity.pdbx_description
1 polymer ?
#
loop_
_entity_poly.entity_id
_entity_poly.type
_entity_poly.pdbx_seq_one_letter_code
_entity_poly.pdbx_strand_id
1 'polypeptide(L)' 'MNERQQSKHIIDLDSIIRCKPKQEDIPAEQCLDLYVEANAFNKKDSPCFKCPQGQRLRSLIARS' A
#
# COMPACT_ATOMS: atom_id res chain seq x y z
N MET A 1 -2.71 35.67 0.58
CA MET A 1 -2.01 34.55 -0.08
C MET A 1 -2.40 33.29 0.69
N ASN A 2 -3.25 32.42 0.13
CA ASN A 2 -3.74 31.23 0.83
C ASN A 2 -2.91 30.01 0.40
N GLU A 3 -1.92 29.67 1.22
CA GLU A 3 -1.21 28.40 1.11
C GLU A 3 -2.14 27.31 1.65
N ARG A 4 -2.73 26.52 0.75
CA ARG A 4 -3.46 25.30 1.13
C ARG A 4 -2.42 24.35 1.71
N GLN A 5 -2.38 24.26 3.02
CA GLN A 5 -1.50 23.34 3.74
C GLN A 5 -1.99 21.91 3.47
N GLN A 6 -1.47 21.32 2.39
CA GLN A 6 -1.69 19.92 2.06
C GLN A 6 -0.92 19.12 3.10
N SER A 7 -1.63 18.63 4.13
CA SER A 7 -1.07 17.73 5.13
C SER A 7 -0.52 16.50 4.41
N LYS A 8 0.79 16.49 4.14
CA LYS A 8 1.48 15.33 3.60
C LYS A 8 1.35 14.22 4.64
N HIS A 9 0.57 13.19 4.32
CA HIS A 9 0.54 11.99 5.16
C HIS A 9 1.93 11.35 5.06
N ILE A 10 2.72 11.47 6.13
CA ILE A 10 3.98 10.73 6.25
C ILE A 10 3.58 9.28 6.47
N ILE A 11 3.80 8.45 5.45
CA ILE A 11 3.54 7.02 5.51
C ILE A 11 4.85 6.35 5.92
N ASP A 12 4.79 5.64 7.03
CA ASP A 12 5.90 4.80 7.49
C ASP A 12 5.96 3.53 6.64
N LEU A 13 6.98 3.45 5.79
CA LEU A 13 7.19 2.32 4.87
C LEU A 13 7.68 1.06 5.58
N ASP A 14 8.21 1.18 6.79
CA ASP A 14 8.61 0.06 7.66
C ASP A 14 7.41 -0.54 8.41
N SER A 15 6.23 0.10 8.34
CA SER A 15 5.03 -0.40 9.01
C SER A 15 4.56 -1.74 8.44
N ILE A 16 4.16 -2.66 9.32
CA ILE A 16 3.71 -4.01 8.93
C ILE A 16 2.24 -4.00 8.50
N ILE A 17 2.00 -4.54 7.31
CA ILE A 17 0.69 -4.83 6.74
C ILE A 17 0.34 -6.30 6.97
N ARG A 18 -0.64 -6.55 7.84
CA ARG A 18 -1.22 -7.89 8.06
C ARG A 18 -2.27 -8.20 7.00
N CYS A 19 -1.99 -9.11 6.08
CA CYS A 19 -3.01 -9.70 5.22
C CYS A 19 -3.63 -10.94 5.87
N LYS A 20 -4.83 -10.81 6.46
CA LYS A 20 -5.54 -11.95 7.08
C LYS A 20 -5.83 -13.12 6.11
N PRO A 21 -6.33 -12.89 4.87
CA PRO A 21 -6.62 -13.98 3.94
C PRO A 21 -5.40 -14.83 3.56
N LYS A 22 -4.20 -14.23 3.49
CA LYS A 22 -2.95 -14.96 3.20
C LYS A 22 -2.17 -15.35 4.44
N GLN A 23 -2.63 -14.93 5.62
CA GLN A 23 -1.94 -15.08 6.91
C GLN A 23 -0.50 -14.57 6.87
N GLU A 24 -0.28 -13.47 6.15
CA GLU A 24 1.05 -12.95 5.84
C GLU A 24 1.23 -11.55 6.44
N ASP A 25 2.43 -11.32 6.99
CA ASP A 25 2.91 -10.01 7.44
C ASP A 25 3.97 -9.54 6.46
N ILE A 26 3.74 -8.37 5.86
CA ILE A 26 4.71 -7.76 4.96
C ILE A 26 4.91 -6.29 5.32
N PRO A 27 6.13 -5.74 5.20
CA PRO A 27 6.35 -4.30 5.26
C PRO A 27 5.52 -3.55 4.21
N ALA A 28 5.14 -2.31 4.52
CA ALA A 28 4.39 -1.45 3.61
C ALA A 28 5.15 -1.20 2.31
N GLU A 29 6.48 -1.03 2.36
CA GLU A 29 7.33 -0.96 1.16
C GLU A 29 7.16 -2.20 0.26
N GLN A 30 7.39 -3.39 0.81
CA GLN A 30 7.28 -4.66 0.07
C GLN A 30 5.87 -4.89 -0.49
N CYS A 31 4.83 -4.45 0.23
CA CYS A 31 3.45 -4.45 -0.27
C CYS A 31 3.37 -3.70 -1.61
N LEU A 32 3.93 -2.50 -1.67
CA LEU A 32 3.84 -1.64 -2.85
C LEU A 32 4.62 -2.21 -4.03
N ASP A 33 5.81 -2.75 -3.78
CA ASP A 33 6.59 -3.44 -4.82
C ASP A 33 5.79 -4.60 -5.41
N LEU A 34 5.23 -5.46 -4.56
CA LEU A 34 4.38 -6.57 -4.97
C LEU A 34 3.10 -6.11 -5.68
N TYR A 35 2.62 -4.90 -5.42
CA TYR A 35 1.50 -4.33 -6.16
C TYR A 35 1.92 -3.87 -7.56
N VAL A 36 3.07 -3.19 -7.69
CA VAL A 36 3.59 -2.74 -8.98
C VAL A 36 3.90 -3.94 -9.88
N GLU A 37 4.59 -4.95 -9.35
CA GLU A 37 4.87 -6.21 -10.05
C GLU A 37 3.59 -6.94 -10.45
N ALA A 38 2.61 -7.04 -9.54
CA ALA A 38 1.33 -7.68 -9.82
C ALA A 38 0.60 -7.00 -10.99
N ASN A 39 0.67 -5.68 -11.11
CA ASN A 39 0.08 -4.97 -12.24
C ASN A 39 0.88 -5.18 -13.53
N ALA A 40 2.22 -5.10 -13.46
CA ALA A 40 3.10 -5.29 -14.61
C ALA A 40 2.95 -6.69 -15.25
N PHE A 41 2.84 -7.73 -14.41
CA PHE A 41 2.74 -9.11 -14.86
C PHE A 41 1.31 -9.67 -14.83
N ASN A 42 0.30 -8.84 -14.56
CA ASN A 42 -1.10 -9.24 -14.38
C ASN A 42 -1.32 -10.35 -13.32
N LYS A 43 -0.44 -10.41 -12.31
CA LYS A 43 -0.47 -11.38 -11.20
C LYS A 43 -1.24 -10.81 -10.00
N LYS A 44 -2.57 -10.73 -10.11
CA LYS A 44 -3.48 -10.14 -9.10
C LYS A 44 -3.66 -10.95 -7.81
N ASP A 45 -2.72 -11.83 -7.49
CA ASP A 45 -2.73 -12.67 -6.28
C ASP A 45 -1.78 -12.17 -5.18
N SER A 46 -1.10 -11.04 -5.38
CA SER A 46 -0.22 -10.49 -4.35
C SER A 46 -1.01 -9.99 -3.14
N PRO A 47 -0.45 -10.07 -1.91
CA PRO A 47 -1.12 -9.60 -0.69
C PRO A 47 -1.55 -8.14 -0.78
N CYS A 48 -0.72 -7.27 -1.37
CA CYS A 48 -1.06 -5.86 -1.49
C CYS A 48 -2.21 -5.58 -2.48
N PHE A 49 -2.37 -6.46 -3.46
CA PHE A 49 -3.47 -6.39 -4.42
C PHE A 49 -4.78 -6.90 -3.81
N LYS A 50 -4.76 -8.09 -3.18
CA LYS A 50 -5.97 -8.78 -2.70
C LYS A 50 -6.49 -8.33 -1.33
N CYS A 51 -5.62 -7.83 -0.45
CA CYS A 51 -6.00 -7.66 0.95
C CYS A 51 -6.51 -6.23 1.21
N PRO A 52 -7.58 -6.04 2.00
CA PRO A 52 -8.13 -4.72 2.31
C PRO A 52 -7.11 -3.75 2.92
N GLN A 53 -6.14 -4.27 3.68
CA GLN A 53 -5.06 -3.49 4.28
C GLN A 53 -4.14 -2.91 3.19
N GLY A 54 -3.77 -3.71 2.19
CA GLY A 54 -3.02 -3.25 1.03
C GLY A 54 -3.80 -2.23 0.19
N GLN A 55 -5.12 -2.43 0.00
CA GLN A 55 -5.98 -1.44 -0.65
C GLN A 55 -5.98 -0.09 0.11
N ARG A 56 -6.06 -0.12 1.44
CA ARG A 56 -5.99 1.11 2.26
C ARG A 56 -4.64 1.81 2.10
N LEU A 57 -3.53 1.08 2.19
CA LEU A 57 -2.19 1.63 1.99
C LEU A 57 -2.06 2.33 0.63
N ARG A 58 -2.45 1.65 -0.45
CA ARG A 58 -2.46 2.21 -1.81
C ARG A 58 -3.32 3.46 -1.93
N SER A 59 -4.46 3.48 -1.25
CA SER A 59 -5.38 4.63 -1.26
C SER A 59 -4.82 5.84 -0.51
N LEU A 60 -4.03 5.61 0.55
CA LEU A 60 -3.33 6.67 1.28
C LEU A 60 -2.22 7.27 0.42
N ILE A 61 -1.41 6.43 -0.23
CA ILE A 61 -0.33 6.87 -1.11
C ILE A 61 -0.86 7.63 -2.32
N ALA A 62 -1.91 7.14 -2.97
CA ALA A 62 -2.50 7.81 -4.14
C ALA A 62 -3.12 9.20 -3.81
N ARG A 63 -3.31 9.52 -2.53
CA ARG A 63 -3.83 10.81 -2.05
C ARG A 63 -2.75 11.71 -1.45
N SER A 64 -1.52 11.21 -1.32
CA SER A 64 -0.38 11.92 -0.71
C SER A 64 0.38 12.79 -1.70
#